data_AF-A0A0C3N723-F1
#
_entry.id   AF-A0A0C3N723-F1
#
_cell.length_a   1.000
_cell.length_b   1.000
_cell.length_c   1.000
_cell.angle_alpha   90.00
_cell.angle_beta   90.00
_cell.angle_gamma   90.00
#
_symmetry.space_group_name_H-M   'P 1'
#
loop_
_entity.id
_entity.type
_entity.pdbx_description
1 polymer ?
#
loop_
_entity_poly.entity_id
_entity_poly.type
_entity_poly.pdbx_seq_one_letter_code
_entity_poly.pdbx_strand_id
1 'polypeptide(L)'
;SPAEKWYQSLKGTQATVWDDFTAAFNARWPTIESATQTSEEYQSELLAHRMLKEDIGTTKMVRRQKVWAHVKWAKEAWELAMLTEIQNQSTLIWQVKKQLPKVVWTQLDNKYTDWEKFVKAIKEMNMMKLKQEREDIEERRKQDKEREQKLIQKVEAV
;
A
#
# COMPACT_ATOMS: atom_id res chain seq x y z
N SER A 1 8.42 6.47 -24.45
CA SER A 1 9.05 6.15 -23.15
C SER A 1 10.53 5.83 -23.37
N PRO A 2 11.45 6.04 -22.40
CA PRO A 2 12.85 5.59 -22.52
C PRO A 2 12.97 4.08 -22.80
N ALA A 3 12.09 3.26 -22.24
CA ALA A 3 12.02 1.82 -22.51
C ALA A 3 11.61 1.53 -23.97
N GLU A 4 10.63 2.26 -24.49
CA GLU A 4 10.18 2.16 -25.90
C GLU A 4 11.32 2.48 -26.87
N LYS A 5 12.05 3.58 -26.62
CA LYS A 5 13.21 3.95 -27.45
C LYS A 5 14.33 2.91 -27.40
N TRP A 6 14.51 2.26 -26.25
CA TRP A 6 15.47 1.16 -26.11
C TRP A 6 15.00 -0.09 -26.88
N TYR A 7 13.74 -0.47 -26.75
CA TYR A 7 13.17 -1.62 -27.46
C TYR A 7 13.30 -1.46 -28.99
N GLN A 8 13.02 -0.27 -29.51
CA GLN A 8 13.21 0.05 -30.93
C GLN A 8 14.68 0.08 -31.38
N SER A 9 15.62 0.15 -30.45
CA SER A 9 17.06 0.16 -30.74
C SER A 9 17.71 -1.23 -30.76
N LEU A 10 16.94 -2.28 -30.39
CA LEU A 10 17.39 -3.67 -30.43
C LEU A 10 17.70 -4.09 -31.88
N LYS A 11 18.83 -4.78 -32.08
CA LYS A 11 19.30 -5.19 -33.40
C LYS A 11 19.44 -6.71 -33.50
N GLY A 12 19.25 -7.24 -34.70
CA GLY A 12 19.46 -8.65 -34.99
C GLY A 12 18.61 -9.54 -34.09
N THR A 13 19.24 -10.53 -33.46
CA THR A 13 18.57 -11.52 -32.61
C THR A 13 18.06 -10.96 -31.28
N GLN A 14 18.50 -9.77 -30.85
CA GLN A 14 18.07 -9.16 -29.59
C GLN A 14 16.57 -8.86 -29.51
N ALA A 15 15.86 -8.80 -30.63
CA ALA A 15 14.41 -8.58 -30.67
C ALA A 15 13.60 -9.87 -30.93
N THR A 16 14.27 -10.97 -31.27
CA THR A 16 13.61 -12.20 -31.77
C THR A 16 13.98 -13.46 -30.99
N VAL A 17 15.10 -13.45 -30.26
CA VAL A 17 15.57 -14.54 -29.40
C VAL A 17 15.47 -14.10 -27.95
N TRP A 18 14.78 -14.88 -27.13
CA TRP A 18 14.49 -14.52 -25.74
C TRP A 18 15.77 -14.38 -24.89
N ASP A 19 16.76 -15.24 -25.11
CA ASP A 19 18.02 -15.18 -24.36
C ASP A 19 18.82 -13.92 -24.70
N ASP A 20 18.91 -13.57 -25.99
CA ASP A 20 19.60 -12.35 -26.45
C ASP A 20 18.87 -11.07 -26.03
N PHE A 21 17.53 -11.11 -26.02
CA PHE A 21 16.70 -10.04 -25.47
C PHE A 21 16.99 -9.85 -23.98
N THR A 22 16.97 -10.94 -23.21
CA THR A 22 17.22 -10.94 -21.76
C THR A 22 18.63 -10.44 -21.44
N ALA A 23 19.63 -10.85 -22.23
CA ALA A 23 21.01 -10.38 -22.10
C ALA A 23 21.12 -8.86 -22.38
N ALA A 24 20.51 -8.37 -23.46
CA ALA A 24 20.48 -6.94 -23.78
C ALA A 24 19.72 -6.12 -22.72
N PHE A 25 18.65 -6.69 -22.16
CA PHE A 25 17.86 -6.10 -21.09
C PHE A 25 18.67 -5.95 -19.81
N ASN A 26 19.29 -7.04 -19.34
CA ASN A 26 20.13 -7.04 -18.14
C ASN A 26 21.40 -6.19 -18.31
N ALA A 27 21.94 -6.05 -19.52
CA ALA A 27 23.04 -5.12 -19.78
C ALA A 27 22.60 -3.65 -19.67
N ARG A 28 21.37 -3.32 -20.10
CA ARG A 28 20.84 -1.95 -20.05
C ARG A 28 20.34 -1.55 -18.68
N TRP A 29 19.73 -2.49 -17.98
CA TRP A 29 19.28 -2.38 -16.61
C TRP A 29 19.96 -3.48 -15.80
N PRO A 30 21.24 -3.30 -15.43
CA PRO A 30 21.93 -4.23 -14.57
C PRO A 30 21.07 -4.47 -13.35
N THR A 31 20.83 -5.73 -13.03
CA THR A 31 20.30 -6.10 -11.73
C THR A 31 21.26 -5.52 -10.72
N ILE A 32 20.86 -4.43 -10.07
CA ILE A 32 21.54 -4.01 -8.84
C ILE A 32 21.42 -5.23 -7.95
N GLU A 33 22.54 -5.75 -7.44
CA GLU A 33 22.52 -6.74 -6.37
C GLU A 33 21.81 -6.07 -5.19
N SER A 34 20.47 -6.16 -5.17
CA SER A 34 19.71 -5.98 -3.97
C SER A 34 20.19 -7.09 -3.06
N ALA A 35 20.60 -6.74 -1.84
CA ALA A 35 20.78 -7.74 -0.80
C ALA A 35 19.54 -8.64 -0.85
N THR A 36 19.72 -9.91 -1.21
CA THR A 36 18.61 -10.84 -1.39
C THR A 36 17.97 -11.00 -0.02
N GLN A 37 16.92 -10.22 0.24
CA GLN A 37 16.24 -10.30 1.51
C GLN A 37 15.65 -11.70 1.64
N THR A 38 15.76 -12.28 2.82
CA THR A 38 15.17 -13.61 3.06
C THR A 38 13.64 -13.50 3.08
N SER A 39 12.95 -14.62 2.93
CA SER A 39 11.48 -14.64 3.05
C SER A 39 11.02 -14.04 4.40
N GLU A 40 11.76 -14.29 5.48
CA GLU A 40 11.49 -13.74 6.81
C GLU A 40 11.64 -12.21 6.87
N GLU A 41 12.61 -11.65 6.13
CA GLU A 41 12.80 -10.20 6.05
C GLU A 41 11.64 -9.54 5.30
N TYR A 42 11.18 -10.11 4.19
CA TYR A 42 9.99 -9.62 3.49
C TYR A 42 8.70 -9.79 4.30
N GLN A 43 8.57 -10.87 5.07
CA GLN A 43 7.44 -11.02 6.01
C GLN A 43 7.48 -9.95 7.10
N SER A 44 8.67 -9.62 7.60
CA SER A 44 8.87 -8.55 8.58
C SER A 44 8.51 -7.19 7.98
N GLU A 45 8.90 -6.92 6.74
CA GLU A 45 8.54 -5.71 6.01
C GLU A 45 7.02 -5.63 5.78
N LEU A 46 6.38 -6.72 5.37
CA LEU A 46 4.93 -6.81 5.21
C LEU A 46 4.19 -6.52 6.51
N LEU A 47 4.68 -7.03 7.63
CA LEU A 47 4.13 -6.76 8.96
C LEU A 47 4.42 -5.34 9.44
N ALA A 48 5.47 -4.67 8.94
CA ALA A 48 5.79 -3.28 9.24
C ALA A 48 5.09 -2.29 8.29
N HIS A 49 4.55 -2.75 7.16
CA HIS A 49 3.95 -1.93 6.11
C HIS A 49 2.59 -1.35 6.52
N ARG A 50 2.63 -0.19 7.17
CA ARG A 50 1.46 0.45 7.76
C ARG A 50 0.85 1.51 6.86
N MET A 51 -0.48 1.55 6.85
CA MET A 51 -1.24 2.69 6.34
C MET A 51 -1.43 3.71 7.46
N LEU A 52 -0.94 4.92 7.26
CA LEU A 52 -1.10 6.02 8.21
C LEU A 52 -2.56 6.50 8.23
N LYS A 53 -3.02 7.00 9.39
CA LYS A 53 -4.41 7.50 9.52
C LYS A 53 -4.63 8.75 8.69
N GLU A 54 -3.59 9.56 8.57
CA GLU A 54 -3.56 10.83 7.84
C GLU A 54 -3.64 10.60 6.33
N ASP A 55 -3.27 9.40 5.87
CA ASP A 55 -3.26 9.03 4.46
C ASP A 55 -4.65 8.59 3.97
N ILE A 56 -5.59 8.31 4.87
CA ILE A 56 -6.95 7.89 4.51
C ILE A 56 -7.65 8.99 3.71
N GLY A 57 -8.25 8.60 2.57
CA GLY A 57 -8.96 9.53 1.72
C GLY A 57 -8.06 10.54 0.97
N THR A 58 -6.74 10.36 1.00
CA THR A 58 -5.77 11.24 0.34
C THR A 58 -5.16 10.60 -0.90
N THR A 59 -4.57 11.43 -1.77
CA THR A 59 -3.76 10.98 -2.90
C THR A 59 -2.28 11.24 -2.65
N LYS A 60 -1.42 10.31 -3.07
CA LYS A 60 0.02 10.46 -3.11
C LYS A 60 0.49 10.60 -4.56
N MET A 61 1.61 11.29 -4.77
CA MET A 61 2.26 11.35 -6.08
C MET A 61 3.18 10.15 -6.25
N VAL A 62 2.89 9.28 -7.22
CA VAL A 62 3.72 8.13 -7.59
C VAL A 62 4.09 8.29 -9.06
N ARG A 63 5.38 8.42 -9.36
CA ARG A 63 5.89 8.56 -10.75
C ARG A 63 5.10 9.59 -11.59
N ARG A 64 4.83 10.76 -10.99
CA ARG A 64 4.05 11.88 -11.58
C ARG A 64 2.53 11.65 -11.73
N GLN A 65 1.99 10.56 -11.21
CA GLN A 65 0.56 10.30 -11.19
C GLN A 65 0.01 10.45 -9.76
N LYS A 66 -1.16 11.08 -9.63
CA LYS A 66 -1.90 11.08 -8.35
C LYS A 66 -2.59 9.72 -8.20
N VAL A 67 -2.22 8.99 -7.17
CA VAL A 67 -2.79 7.67 -6.83
C VAL A 67 -3.35 7.76 -5.43
N TRP A 68 -4.53 7.18 -5.20
CA TRP A 68 -5.09 7.09 -3.86
C TRP A 68 -4.14 6.33 -2.92
N ALA A 69 -3.96 6.83 -1.69
CA ALA A 69 -2.99 6.26 -0.76
C ALA A 69 -3.27 4.79 -0.43
N HIS A 70 -4.54 4.41 -0.30
CA HIS A 70 -4.94 3.03 -0.05
C HIS A 70 -4.66 2.11 -1.25
N VAL A 71 -4.82 2.61 -2.48
CA VAL A 71 -4.42 1.87 -3.70
C VAL A 71 -2.92 1.67 -3.76
N LYS A 72 -2.13 2.70 -3.42
CA LYS A 72 -0.66 2.61 -3.34
C LYS A 72 -0.26 1.56 -2.31
N TRP A 73 -0.77 1.67 -1.09
CA TRP A 73 -0.50 0.74 -0.01
C TRP A 73 -0.84 -0.70 -0.41
N ALA A 74 -1.98 -0.91 -1.06
CA ALA A 74 -2.44 -2.23 -1.46
C ALA A 74 -1.57 -2.85 -2.57
N LYS A 75 -0.98 -2.03 -3.46
CA LYS A 75 0.00 -2.51 -4.44
C LYS A 75 1.30 -2.95 -3.76
N GLU A 76 1.81 -2.13 -2.84
CA GLU A 76 3.04 -2.44 -2.08
C GLU A 76 2.86 -3.70 -1.22
N ALA A 77 1.71 -3.85 -0.54
CA ALA A 77 1.38 -5.06 0.22
C ALA A 77 1.29 -6.32 -0.64
N TRP A 78 0.77 -6.19 -1.88
CA TRP A 78 0.72 -7.30 -2.84
C TRP A 78 2.11 -7.70 -3.32
N GLU A 79 2.97 -6.73 -3.62
CA GLU A 79 4.36 -6.99 -4.02
C GLU A 79 5.12 -7.76 -2.92
N LEU A 80 4.99 -7.34 -1.65
CA LEU A 80 5.57 -8.04 -0.51
C LEU A 80 4.99 -9.45 -0.30
N ALA A 81 3.68 -9.64 -0.52
CA ALA A 81 3.06 -10.96 -0.45
C ALA A 81 3.55 -11.91 -1.56
N MET A 82 3.85 -11.39 -2.75
CA MET A 82 4.45 -12.18 -3.83
C MET A 82 5.91 -12.53 -3.53
N LEU A 83 6.69 -11.59 -2.99
CA LEU A 83 8.09 -11.81 -2.60
C LEU A 83 8.25 -12.84 -1.47
N THR A 84 7.20 -13.07 -0.70
CA THR A 84 7.14 -14.10 0.36
C THR A 84 6.48 -15.39 -0.09
N GLU A 85 6.00 -15.46 -1.35
CA GLU A 85 5.29 -16.61 -1.95
C GLU A 85 3.99 -17.02 -1.21
N ILE A 86 3.40 -16.10 -0.45
CA ILE A 86 2.15 -16.34 0.31
C ILE A 86 0.89 -15.83 -0.42
N GLN A 87 1.02 -15.32 -1.65
CA GLN A 87 -0.05 -14.62 -2.36
C GLN A 87 -1.36 -15.42 -2.51
N ASN A 88 -1.24 -16.76 -2.60
CA ASN A 88 -2.37 -17.68 -2.73
C ASN A 88 -2.86 -18.25 -1.38
N GLN A 89 -2.33 -17.74 -0.27
CA GLN A 89 -2.61 -18.21 1.09
C GLN A 89 -3.22 -17.10 1.94
N SER A 90 -3.84 -17.46 3.06
CA SER A 90 -4.36 -16.50 4.05
C SER A 90 -3.30 -16.04 5.07
N THR A 91 -2.08 -16.57 4.94
CA THR A 91 -0.93 -16.30 5.81
C THR A 91 -0.71 -14.80 5.96
N LEU A 92 -0.56 -14.33 7.20
CA LEU A 92 -0.37 -12.93 7.60
C LEU A 92 -1.51 -11.94 7.30
N ILE A 93 -2.56 -12.31 6.54
CA ILE A 93 -3.66 -11.38 6.20
C ILE A 93 -4.31 -10.81 7.47
N TRP A 94 -4.60 -11.66 8.45
CA TRP A 94 -5.22 -11.20 9.70
C TRP A 94 -4.32 -10.24 10.49
N GLN A 95 -3.02 -10.54 10.56
CA GLN A 95 -2.04 -9.68 11.24
C GLN A 95 -1.94 -8.31 10.57
N VAL A 96 -1.85 -8.27 9.23
CA VAL A 96 -1.80 -7.01 8.48
C VAL A 96 -3.13 -6.26 8.55
N LYS A 97 -4.27 -6.95 8.42
CA LYS A 97 -5.60 -6.37 8.57
C LYS A 97 -5.78 -5.66 9.92
N LYS A 98 -5.28 -6.25 11.01
CA LYS A 98 -5.37 -5.66 12.37
C LYS A 98 -4.55 -4.38 12.53
N GLN A 99 -3.51 -4.18 11.70
CA GLN A 99 -2.68 -2.98 11.73
C GLN A 99 -3.24 -1.82 10.91
N LEU A 100 -4.25 -2.09 10.06
CA LEU A 100 -4.89 -1.05 9.27
C LEU A 100 -5.65 -0.05 10.17
N PRO A 101 -5.78 1.21 9.74
CA PRO A 101 -6.65 2.16 10.42
C PRO A 101 -8.07 1.61 10.57
N LYS A 102 -8.68 1.86 11.74
CA LYS A 102 -10.00 1.32 12.10
C LYS A 102 -11.06 1.54 11.01
N VAL A 103 -11.08 2.73 10.40
CA VAL A 103 -11.95 3.14 9.28
C VAL A 103 -11.86 2.16 8.09
N VAL A 104 -10.65 1.76 7.72
CA VAL A 104 -10.39 0.82 6.63
C VAL A 104 -10.73 -0.60 7.08
N TRP A 105 -10.28 -0.96 8.28
CA TRP A 105 -10.48 -2.29 8.86
C TRP A 105 -11.96 -2.68 8.97
N THR A 106 -12.84 -1.76 9.38
CA THR A 106 -14.29 -2.01 9.58
C THR A 106 -15.05 -2.23 8.28
N GLN A 107 -14.48 -1.86 7.14
CA GLN A 107 -15.10 -2.05 5.83
C GLN A 107 -14.67 -3.38 5.16
N LEU A 108 -13.77 -4.13 5.78
CA LEU A 108 -13.20 -5.36 5.24
C LEU A 108 -13.87 -6.60 5.84
N ASP A 109 -14.17 -7.57 4.99
CA ASP A 109 -14.66 -8.89 5.39
C ASP A 109 -13.68 -9.66 6.28
N ASN A 110 -14.21 -10.55 7.11
CA ASN A 110 -13.41 -11.30 8.09
C ASN A 110 -12.73 -12.54 7.52
N LYS A 111 -13.02 -12.92 6.27
CA LYS A 111 -12.56 -14.19 5.69
C LYS A 111 -12.03 -13.99 4.27
N TYR A 112 -10.76 -13.59 4.18
CA TYR A 112 -10.01 -13.64 2.92
C TYR A 112 -9.17 -14.92 2.88
N THR A 113 -9.28 -15.66 1.78
CA THR A 113 -8.57 -16.93 1.57
C THR A 113 -7.19 -16.74 0.94
N ASP A 114 -6.96 -15.59 0.31
CA ASP A 114 -5.77 -15.26 -0.45
C ASP A 114 -5.56 -13.73 -0.45
N TRP A 115 -4.33 -13.32 -0.75
CA TRP A 115 -3.93 -11.92 -0.75
C TRP A 115 -4.55 -11.12 -1.88
N GLU A 116 -4.88 -11.77 -3.00
CA GLU A 116 -5.47 -11.11 -4.16
C GLU A 116 -6.84 -10.53 -3.79
N LYS A 117 -7.71 -11.34 -3.17
CA LYS A 117 -9.01 -10.87 -2.68
C LYS A 117 -8.88 -9.78 -1.63
N PHE A 118 -7.96 -9.93 -0.68
CA PHE A 118 -7.74 -8.95 0.39
C PHE A 118 -7.30 -7.58 -0.18
N VAL A 119 -6.29 -7.59 -1.03
CA VAL A 119 -5.75 -6.38 -1.67
C VAL A 119 -6.77 -5.74 -2.61
N LYS A 120 -7.53 -6.56 -3.34
CA LYS A 120 -8.61 -6.08 -4.22
C LYS A 120 -9.68 -5.36 -3.43
N ALA A 121 -10.16 -5.94 -2.32
CA ALA A 121 -11.16 -5.32 -1.46
C ALA A 121 -10.69 -3.95 -0.94
N ILE A 122 -9.40 -3.80 -0.61
CA ILE A 122 -8.83 -2.51 -0.24
C ILE A 122 -8.85 -1.55 -1.43
N LYS A 123 -8.31 -1.95 -2.59
CA LYS A 123 -8.26 -1.08 -3.79
C LYS A 123 -9.64 -0.54 -4.19
N GLU A 124 -10.68 -1.36 -4.06
CA GLU A 124 -12.06 -1.08 -4.48
C GLU A 124 -12.90 -0.35 -3.42
N MET A 125 -12.32 0.03 -2.28
CA MET A 125 -13.04 0.77 -1.24
C MET A 125 -13.67 2.07 -1.75
N ASN A 126 -14.87 2.36 -1.23
CA ASN A 126 -15.59 3.57 -1.57
C ASN A 126 -14.89 4.80 -0.98
N MET A 127 -14.32 5.61 -1.87
CA MET A 127 -13.58 6.82 -1.50
C MET A 127 -14.42 7.88 -0.80
N MET A 128 -15.68 8.05 -1.20
CA MET A 128 -16.56 9.04 -0.57
C MET A 128 -16.83 8.65 0.88
N LYS A 129 -17.06 7.37 1.13
CA LYS A 129 -17.24 6.83 2.49
C LYS A 129 -15.98 7.00 3.35
N LEU A 130 -14.80 6.71 2.80
CA LEU A 130 -13.53 6.89 3.53
C LEU A 130 -13.25 8.35 3.89
N LYS A 131 -13.59 9.30 3.00
CA LYS A 131 -13.46 10.73 3.27
C LYS A 131 -14.44 11.20 4.34
N GLN A 132 -15.72 10.82 4.20
CA GLN A 132 -16.75 11.17 5.18
C GLN A 132 -16.39 10.65 6.58
N GLU A 133 -16.00 9.36 6.68
CA GLU A 133 -15.62 8.77 7.97
C GLU A 133 -14.40 9.46 8.59
N ARG A 134 -13.46 9.94 7.77
CA ARG A 134 -12.33 10.73 8.25
C ARG A 134 -12.79 12.09 8.79
N GLU A 135 -13.61 12.82 8.04
CA GLU A 135 -14.15 14.13 8.44
C GLU A 135 -14.93 14.02 9.75
N ASP A 136 -15.81 13.02 9.88
CA ASP A 136 -16.57 12.77 11.11
C ASP A 136 -15.67 12.47 12.32
N ILE A 137 -14.52 11.82 12.11
CA ILE A 137 -13.53 11.56 13.18
C ILE A 137 -12.81 12.84 13.58
N GLU A 138 -12.42 13.67 12.62
CA GLU A 138 -11.77 14.97 12.89
C GLU A 138 -12.73 15.92 13.61
N GLU A 139 -13.99 15.97 13.22
CA GLU A 139 -15.01 16.80 13.86
C GLU A 139 -15.29 16.36 15.30
N ARG A 140 -15.48 15.05 15.54
CA ARG A 140 -15.65 14.51 16.90
C ARG A 140 -14.47 14.83 17.80
N ARG A 141 -13.23 14.67 17.29
CA ARG A 141 -12.01 15.03 18.04
C ARG A 141 -11.96 16.52 18.39
N LYS A 142 -12.43 17.39 17.50
CA LYS A 142 -12.48 18.84 17.77
C LYS A 142 -13.51 19.13 18.88
N GLN A 143 -14.70 18.55 18.78
CA GLN A 143 -15.76 18.71 19.79
C GLN A 143 -15.31 18.19 21.17
N ASP A 144 -14.62 17.05 21.24
CA ASP A 144 -14.12 16.49 22.48
C ASP A 144 -13.06 17.39 23.13
N LYS A 145 -12.11 17.92 22.34
CA LYS A 145 -11.12 18.89 22.83
C LYS A 145 -11.77 20.17 23.35
N GLU A 146 -12.76 20.70 22.65
CA GLU A 146 -13.49 21.89 23.09
C GLU A 146 -14.26 21.63 24.39
N ARG A 147 -14.85 20.44 24.56
CA ARG A 147 -15.53 20.04 25.81
C ARG A 147 -14.54 19.92 26.96
N GLU A 148 -13.40 19.28 26.75
CA GLU A 148 -12.35 19.11 27.75
C GLU A 148 -11.78 20.46 28.19
N GLN A 149 -11.50 21.36 27.23
CA GLN A 149 -11.02 22.71 27.53
C GLN A 149 -12.04 23.53 28.33
N LYS A 150 -13.33 23.44 28.00
CA LYS A 150 -14.41 24.06 28.78
C LYS A 150 -14.52 23.51 30.21
N LEU A 151 -14.25 22.22 30.41
CA LEU A 151 -14.25 21.61 31.74
C LEU A 151 -13.06 22.11 32.57
N ILE A 152 -11.87 22.17 31.99
CA ILE A 152 -10.66 22.67 32.65
C ILE A 152 -10.86 24.13 33.10
N GLN A 153 -11.35 25.01 32.21
CA GLN A 153 -11.63 26.41 32.54
C GLN A 153 -12.66 26.58 33.67
N LYS A 154 -13.64 25.67 33.77
CA LYS A 154 -14.62 25.69 34.86
C LYS A 154 -14.03 25.24 36.20
N VAL A 155 -13.09 24.30 36.19
CA VAL A 155 -12.41 23.82 37.41
C VAL A 155 -11.42 24.87 37.92
N GLU A 156 -10.72 25.58 37.03
CA GLU A 156 -9.78 26.65 37.41
C GLU A 156 -10.46 27.94 37.92
N ALA A 157 -11.76 28.11 37.63
CA ALA A 157 -12.54 29.28 38.05
C ALA A 157 -13.25 29.11 39.41
N VAL A 158 -13.04 27.98 40.10
CA VAL A 158 -13.58 27.64 41.44
C VAL A 158 -12.46 27.68 42.47
#